data_AF-X1JHH5-F1
#
_entry.id   AF-X1JHH5-F1
#
_cell.length_a   1.000
_cell.length_b   1.000
_cell.length_c   1.000
_cell.angle_alpha   90.00
_cell.angle_beta   90.00
_cell.angle_gamma   90.00
#
_symmetry.space_group_name_H-M   'P 1'
#
loop_
_entity.id
_entity.type
_entity.pdbx_description
1 polymer ?
#
loop_
_entity_poly.entity_id
_entity_poly.type
_entity_poly.pdbx_seq_one_letter_code
_entity_poly.pdbx_strand_id
1 'polypeptide(L)'
;MKDEEKTKEQLIKEMQRMREKVAGLEEIKLKYNQVDKELKQTYKKLQKFIEGTAYIIMKVVETRDPYSIGRQQRVSKLATAIAREMKLPQDKIEGAKIASLVHDIGKVNLPTEIISKPSKLVEVEFNLIKKR
;
A
#
# COMPACT_ATOMS: atom_id res chain seq x y z
N MET A 1 -32.54 61.65 0.08
CA MET A 1 -33.10 60.69 -0.89
C MET A 1 -32.06 60.18 -1.90
N LYS A 2 -31.34 61.02 -2.66
CA LYS A 2 -30.34 60.53 -3.65
C LYS A 2 -29.11 59.79 -3.07
N ASP A 3 -28.70 60.09 -1.83
CA ASP A 3 -27.54 59.44 -1.19
C ASP A 3 -27.85 58.03 -0.62
N GLU A 4 -29.10 57.77 -0.21
CA GLU A 4 -29.52 56.43 0.25
C GLU A 4 -29.64 55.43 -0.92
N GLU A 5 -30.00 55.92 -2.10
CA GLU A 5 -30.12 55.12 -3.33
C GLU A 5 -28.75 54.64 -3.84
N LYS A 6 -27.75 55.53 -3.85
CA LYS A 6 -26.35 55.20 -4.18
C LYS A 6 -25.76 54.12 -3.27
N THR A 7 -26.17 54.13 -1.99
CA THR A 7 -25.68 53.17 -0.99
C THR A 7 -26.31 51.79 -1.19
N LYS A 8 -27.61 51.72 -1.52
CA LYS A 8 -28.28 50.46 -1.92
C LYS A 8 -27.66 49.85 -3.17
N GLU A 9 -27.35 50.66 -4.17
CA GLU A 9 -26.77 50.20 -5.42
C GLU A 9 -25.35 49.62 -5.22
N GLN A 10 -24.55 50.22 -4.34
CA GLN A 10 -23.26 49.66 -3.89
C GLN A 10 -23.42 48.32 -3.17
N LEU A 11 -24.37 48.20 -2.23
CA LEU A 11 -24.63 46.95 -1.50
C LEU A 11 -25.07 45.81 -2.44
N ILE A 12 -25.92 46.10 -3.43
CA ILE A 12 -26.34 45.12 -4.43
C ILE A 12 -25.14 44.62 -5.24
N LYS A 13 -24.24 45.53 -5.64
CA LYS A 13 -23.02 45.18 -6.39
C LYS A 13 -22.03 44.36 -5.57
N GLU A 14 -21.90 44.63 -4.28
CA GLU A 14 -21.13 43.79 -3.36
C GLU A 14 -21.75 42.41 -3.15
N MET A 15 -23.09 42.33 -2.98
CA MET A 15 -23.79 41.06 -2.88
C MET A 15 -23.63 40.20 -4.14
N GLN A 16 -23.66 40.81 -5.33
CA GLN A 16 -23.39 40.11 -6.59
C GLN A 16 -21.95 39.57 -6.62
N ARG A 17 -20.95 40.39 -6.28
CA ARG A 17 -19.55 39.94 -6.17
C ARG A 17 -19.37 38.81 -5.15
N MET A 18 -20.06 38.86 -4.01
CA MET A 18 -20.01 37.80 -3.01
C MET A 18 -20.62 36.51 -3.55
N ARG A 19 -21.76 36.58 -4.24
CA ARG A 19 -22.38 35.40 -4.88
C ARG A 19 -21.47 34.76 -5.91
N GLU A 20 -20.81 35.55 -6.75
CA GLU A 20 -19.85 35.06 -7.74
C GLU A 20 -18.66 34.35 -7.06
N LYS A 21 -18.11 34.93 -5.98
CA LYS A 21 -17.04 34.29 -5.21
C LYS A 21 -17.49 32.98 -4.56
N VAL A 22 -18.69 32.94 -3.98
CA VAL A 22 -19.24 31.72 -3.35
C VAL A 22 -19.42 30.62 -4.39
N ALA A 23 -19.97 30.95 -5.56
CA ALA A 23 -20.12 29.99 -6.66
C ALA A 23 -18.75 29.42 -7.10
N GLY A 24 -17.72 30.28 -7.19
CA GLY A 24 -16.35 29.84 -7.50
C GLY A 24 -15.75 28.91 -6.44
N LEU A 25 -15.99 29.17 -5.16
CA LEU A 25 -15.53 28.30 -4.06
C LEU A 25 -16.25 26.94 -4.06
N GLU A 26 -17.54 26.90 -4.40
CA GLU A 26 -18.31 25.67 -4.54
C GLU A 26 -17.74 24.78 -5.66
N GLU A 27 -17.39 25.38 -6.80
CA GLU A 27 -16.77 24.66 -7.91
C GLU A 27 -15.40 24.06 -7.53
N ILE A 28 -14.56 24.84 -6.84
CA ILE A 28 -13.26 24.37 -6.34
C ILE A 28 -13.44 23.21 -5.35
N LYS A 29 -14.41 23.31 -4.43
CA LYS A 29 -14.70 22.27 -3.45
C LYS A 29 -15.14 20.95 -4.12
N LEU A 30 -15.95 21.05 -5.18
CA LEU A 30 -16.36 19.88 -5.97
C LEU A 30 -15.15 19.22 -6.64
N LYS A 31 -14.29 20.00 -7.31
CA LYS A 31 -13.05 19.49 -7.92
C LYS A 31 -12.12 18.86 -6.89
N TYR A 32 -11.94 19.49 -5.73
CA TYR A 32 -11.12 18.96 -4.63
C TYR A 32 -11.61 17.58 -4.17
N ASN A 33 -12.92 17.43 -3.94
CA ASN A 33 -13.51 16.16 -3.52
C ASN A 33 -13.34 15.06 -4.58
N GLN A 34 -13.44 15.43 -5.85
CA GLN A 34 -13.22 14.49 -6.95
C GLN A 34 -11.76 14.02 -7.01
N VAL A 35 -10.81 14.95 -6.93
CA VAL A 35 -9.37 14.64 -6.90
C VAL A 35 -9.01 13.78 -5.68
N ASP A 36 -9.52 14.09 -4.48
CA ASP A 36 -9.29 13.27 -3.28
C ASP A 36 -9.83 11.84 -3.45
N LYS A 37 -11.00 11.69 -4.07
CA LYS A 37 -11.59 10.37 -4.38
C LYS A 37 -10.73 9.59 -5.37
N GLU A 38 -10.29 10.22 -6.46
CA GLU A 38 -9.43 9.60 -7.47
C GLU A 38 -8.07 9.21 -6.88
N LEU A 39 -7.50 10.06 -6.02
CA LEU A 39 -6.25 9.80 -5.32
C LEU A 39 -6.38 8.55 -4.43
N LYS A 40 -7.41 8.49 -3.59
CA LYS A 40 -7.70 7.31 -2.74
C LYS A 40 -7.89 6.03 -3.55
N GLN A 41 -8.55 6.11 -4.70
CA GLN A 41 -8.73 4.95 -5.57
C GLN A 41 -7.42 4.49 -6.21
N THR A 42 -6.59 5.43 -6.67
CA THR A 42 -5.28 5.15 -7.26
C THR A 42 -4.34 4.51 -6.24
N TYR A 43 -4.29 5.04 -5.01
CA TYR A 43 -3.53 4.43 -3.92
C TYR A 43 -3.97 2.99 -3.64
N LYS A 44 -5.28 2.72 -3.57
CA LYS A 44 -5.80 1.35 -3.38
C LYS A 44 -5.43 0.41 -4.53
N LYS A 45 -5.46 0.89 -5.77
CA LYS A 45 -5.02 0.11 -6.94
C LYS A 45 -3.54 -0.22 -6.87
N LEU A 46 -2.70 0.77 -6.53
CA LEU A 46 -1.26 0.60 -6.36
C LEU A 46 -0.94 -0.42 -5.26
N GLN A 47 -1.61 -0.32 -4.11
CA GLN A 47 -1.44 -1.27 -3.00
C GLN A 47 -1.78 -2.70 -3.42
N LYS A 48 -2.92 -2.90 -4.12
CA LYS A 48 -3.29 -4.22 -4.66
C LYS A 48 -2.27 -4.74 -5.68
N PHE A 49 -1.72 -3.87 -6.51
CA PHE A 49 -0.70 -4.23 -7.49
C PHE A 49 0.59 -4.71 -6.82
N ILE A 50 1.06 -3.99 -5.78
CA ILE A 50 2.24 -4.38 -4.99
C ILE A 50 1.99 -5.72 -4.29
N GLU A 51 0.83 -5.90 -3.65
CA GLU A 51 0.45 -7.17 -3.02
C GLU A 51 0.40 -8.33 -4.02
N GLY A 52 -0.19 -8.11 -5.20
CA GLY A 52 -0.22 -9.11 -6.27
C GLY A 52 1.17 -9.48 -6.76
N THR A 53 2.05 -8.49 -6.92
CA THR A 53 3.44 -8.72 -7.32
C THR A 53 4.20 -9.53 -6.28
N ALA A 54 4.06 -9.20 -4.99
CA ALA A 54 4.65 -9.96 -3.89
C ALA A 54 4.14 -11.41 -3.87
N TYR A 55 2.86 -11.63 -4.16
CA TYR A 55 2.28 -12.97 -4.25
C TYR A 55 2.84 -13.78 -5.43
N ILE A 56 3.06 -13.15 -6.58
CA ILE A 56 3.69 -13.80 -7.73
C ILE A 56 5.12 -14.20 -7.40
N ILE A 57 5.91 -13.30 -6.79
CA ILE A 57 7.27 -13.60 -6.34
C ILE A 57 7.28 -14.79 -5.37
N MET A 58 6.42 -14.75 -4.36
CA MET A 58 6.22 -15.85 -3.41
C MET A 58 5.94 -17.17 -4.14
N LYS A 59 5.04 -17.19 -5.12
CA LYS A 59 4.74 -18.40 -5.90
C LYS A 59 5.94 -18.91 -6.68
N VAL A 60 6.75 -18.04 -7.27
CA VAL A 60 7.98 -18.42 -7.99
C VAL A 60 9.03 -19.01 -7.03
N VAL A 61 9.09 -18.54 -5.80
CA VAL A 61 9.98 -19.13 -4.78
C VAL A 61 9.47 -20.52 -4.35
N GLU A 62 8.16 -20.64 -4.11
CA GLU A 62 7.53 -21.92 -3.70
C GLU A 62 7.66 -23.03 -4.75
N THR A 63 7.73 -22.73 -6.05
CA THR A 63 7.91 -23.79 -7.08
C THR A 63 9.26 -24.50 -6.98
N ARG A 64 10.25 -23.89 -6.34
CA ARG A 64 11.57 -24.51 -6.12
C ARG A 64 11.65 -25.31 -4.82
N ASP A 65 10.66 -25.15 -3.92
CA ASP A 65 10.58 -25.85 -2.64
C ASP A 65 9.14 -26.34 -2.42
N PRO A 66 8.79 -27.54 -2.94
CA PRO A 66 7.46 -28.10 -2.80
C PRO A 66 7.01 -28.29 -1.35
N TYR A 67 7.94 -28.42 -0.40
CA TYR A 67 7.63 -28.57 1.02
C TYR A 67 7.21 -27.25 1.68
N SER A 68 7.44 -26.11 1.03
CA SER A 68 7.14 -24.78 1.55
C SER A 68 5.81 -24.19 1.09
N ILE A 69 4.99 -24.92 0.33
CA ILE A 69 3.74 -24.39 -0.24
C ILE A 69 2.83 -23.79 0.84
N GLY A 70 2.46 -22.53 0.64
CA GLY A 70 1.61 -21.75 1.53
C GLY A 70 2.28 -21.32 2.84
N ARG A 71 3.55 -21.67 3.08
CA ARG A 71 4.28 -21.28 4.30
C ARG A 71 4.39 -19.77 4.40
N GLN A 72 4.82 -19.11 3.33
CA GLN A 72 4.97 -17.65 3.29
C GLN A 72 3.64 -16.94 3.54
N GLN A 73 2.53 -17.48 3.03
CA GLN A 73 1.19 -16.94 3.33
C GLN A 73 0.83 -17.07 4.82
N ARG A 74 1.11 -18.23 5.44
CA ARG A 74 0.86 -18.44 6.88
C ARG A 74 1.71 -17.51 7.73
N VAL A 75 3.00 -17.37 7.39
CA VAL A 75 3.92 -16.44 8.05
C VAL A 75 3.43 -15.00 7.90
N SER A 76 2.95 -14.61 6.72
CA SER A 76 2.42 -13.26 6.49
C SER A 76 1.18 -12.95 7.31
N LYS A 77 0.25 -13.91 7.42
CA LYS A 77 -0.92 -13.78 8.30
C LYS A 77 -0.51 -13.59 9.77
N LEU A 78 0.44 -14.38 10.25
CA LEU A 78 0.96 -14.27 11.62
C LEU A 78 1.69 -12.94 11.86
N ALA A 79 2.60 -12.55 10.96
CA ALA A 79 3.33 -11.29 11.06
C ALA A 79 2.38 -10.09 11.09
N THR A 80 1.33 -10.11 10.25
CA THR A 80 0.28 -9.08 10.23
C THR A 80 -0.50 -9.05 11.54
N ALA A 81 -0.88 -10.22 12.09
CA ALA A 81 -1.61 -10.31 13.35
C ALA A 81 -0.77 -9.79 14.53
N ILE A 82 0.52 -10.17 14.59
CA ILE A 82 1.47 -9.68 15.61
C ILE A 82 1.63 -8.16 15.51
N ALA A 83 1.86 -7.63 14.29
CA ALA A 83 2.01 -6.19 14.09
C ALA A 83 0.76 -5.38 14.52
N ARG A 84 -0.43 -5.94 14.30
CA ARG A 84 -1.71 -5.35 14.77
C ARG A 84 -1.82 -5.39 16.29
N GLU A 85 -1.49 -6.51 16.91
CA GLU A 85 -1.52 -6.65 18.38
C GLU A 85 -0.54 -5.67 19.04
N MET A 86 0.61 -5.44 18.42
CA MET A 86 1.59 -4.44 18.83
C MET A 86 1.15 -2.99 18.58
N LYS A 87 -0.05 -2.75 18.02
CA LYS A 87 -0.60 -1.43 17.69
C LYS A 87 0.33 -0.60 16.80
N LEU A 88 1.02 -1.25 15.87
CA LEU A 88 1.89 -0.54 14.94
C LEU A 88 1.07 0.32 13.96
N PRO A 89 1.66 1.41 13.44
CA PRO A 89 1.09 2.18 12.34
C PRO A 89 0.72 1.31 11.13
N GLN A 90 -0.32 1.71 10.39
CA GLN A 90 -0.86 0.93 9.27
C GLN A 90 0.19 0.66 8.17
N ASP A 91 1.07 1.61 7.89
CA ASP A 91 2.18 1.47 6.95
C ASP A 91 3.17 0.38 7.40
N LYS A 92 3.41 0.23 8.71
CA LYS A 92 4.26 -0.83 9.26
C LYS A 92 3.60 -2.20 9.20
N ILE A 93 2.28 -2.26 9.44
CA ILE A 93 1.51 -3.50 9.30
C ILE A 93 1.53 -3.98 7.85
N GLU A 94 1.31 -3.08 6.89
CA GLU A 94 1.38 -3.38 5.46
C GLU A 94 2.80 -3.77 5.03
N GLY A 95 3.81 -3.06 5.52
CA GLY A 95 5.21 -3.41 5.31
C GLY A 95 5.55 -4.82 5.82
N ALA A 96 5.11 -5.17 7.02
CA ALA A 96 5.31 -6.50 7.59
C ALA A 96 4.61 -7.60 6.77
N LYS A 97 3.39 -7.33 6.29
CA LYS A 97 2.66 -8.24 5.40
C LYS A 97 3.42 -8.51 4.10
N ILE A 98 3.93 -7.48 3.43
CA ILE A 98 4.68 -7.63 2.18
C ILE A 98 6.04 -8.29 2.43
N ALA A 99 6.80 -7.82 3.42
CA ALA A 99 8.13 -8.33 3.74
C ALA A 99 8.09 -9.83 4.05
N SER A 100 7.10 -10.27 4.83
CA SER A 100 6.92 -11.70 5.14
C SER A 100 6.54 -12.57 3.94
N LEU A 101 5.88 -12.02 2.90
CA LEU A 101 5.63 -12.77 1.67
C LEU A 101 6.91 -13.01 0.85
N VAL A 102 7.88 -12.08 0.92
CA VAL A 102 9.08 -12.09 0.06
C VAL A 102 10.39 -12.36 0.81
N HIS A 103 10.38 -12.53 2.13
CA HIS A 103 11.59 -12.66 2.95
C HIS A 103 12.57 -13.75 2.46
N ASP A 104 12.02 -14.83 1.92
CA ASP A 104 12.74 -16.01 1.44
C ASP A 104 13.15 -15.92 -0.04
N ILE A 105 12.99 -14.75 -0.70
CA ILE A 105 13.31 -14.59 -2.13
C ILE A 105 14.76 -14.97 -2.46
N GLY A 106 15.70 -14.83 -1.52
CA GLY A 106 17.10 -15.21 -1.71
C GLY A 106 17.30 -16.69 -2.05
N LYS A 107 16.34 -17.56 -1.71
CA LYS A 107 16.36 -18.99 -2.02
C LYS A 107 16.37 -19.29 -3.52
N VAL A 108 15.96 -18.35 -4.38
CA VAL A 108 16.02 -18.54 -5.85
C VAL A 108 17.43 -18.80 -6.37
N ASN A 109 18.46 -18.37 -5.62
CA ASN A 109 19.87 -18.52 -6.00
C ASN A 109 20.50 -19.83 -5.48
N LEU A 110 19.75 -20.65 -4.75
CA LEU A 110 20.25 -21.90 -4.18
C LEU A 110 19.89 -23.10 -5.09
N PRO A 111 20.76 -24.12 -5.19
CA PRO A 111 20.44 -25.38 -5.86
C PRO A 111 19.21 -26.04 -5.21
N THR A 112 18.30 -26.55 -6.04
CA THR A 112 17.05 -27.19 -5.59
C THR A 112 17.34 -28.43 -4.75
N GLU A 113 18.42 -29.14 -5.06
CA GLU A 113 18.90 -30.34 -4.38
C GLU A 113 19.32 -30.06 -2.94
N ILE A 114 19.75 -28.82 -2.65
CA ILE A 114 20.12 -28.38 -1.30
C ILE A 114 18.89 -27.93 -0.53
N ILE A 115 17.98 -27.18 -1.18
CA ILE A 115 16.78 -26.64 -0.53
C ILE A 115 15.77 -27.74 -0.18
N SER A 116 15.58 -28.70 -1.07
CA SER A 116 14.58 -29.77 -0.93
C SER A 116 15.14 -31.06 -0.31
N LYS A 117 16.38 -31.04 0.18
CA LYS A 117 17.05 -32.21 0.75
C LYS A 117 16.29 -32.71 1.99
N PRO A 118 15.80 -33.96 2.02
CA PRO A 118 15.07 -34.50 3.17
C PRO A 118 16.01 -34.92 4.32
N SER A 119 17.31 -35.05 4.05
CA SER A 119 18.34 -35.38 5.04
C SER A 119 19.07 -34.14 5.55
N LYS A 120 19.79 -34.29 6.66
CA LYS A 120 20.60 -33.20 7.21
C LYS A 120 21.59 -32.68 6.17
N LEU A 121 21.71 -31.36 6.11
CA LEU A 121 22.73 -30.70 5.32
C LEU A 121 24.12 -31.02 5.89
N VAL A 122 25.07 -31.30 5.00
CA VAL A 122 26.48 -31.34 5.40
C VAL A 122 26.99 -29.92 5.62
N GLU A 123 28.10 -29.79 6.35
CA GLU A 123 28.63 -28.48 6.77
C GLU A 123 28.85 -27.51 5.58
N VAL A 124 29.31 -28.03 4.44
CA VAL A 124 29.51 -27.23 3.21
C VAL A 124 28.19 -26.70 2.67
N GLU A 125 27.15 -27.53 2.62
CA GLU A 125 25.80 -27.15 2.15
C GLU A 125 25.17 -26.12 3.10
N PHE A 126 25.31 -26.32 4.42
CA PHE A 126 24.81 -25.38 5.42
C PHE A 126 25.51 -24.01 5.32
N ASN A 127 26.84 -24.01 5.16
CA ASN A 127 27.63 -22.79 5.00
C ASN A 127 27.29 -22.04 3.70
N LEU A 128 26.86 -22.75 2.65
CA LEU A 128 26.37 -22.15 1.42
C LEU A 128 25.06 -21.38 1.67
N ILE A 129 24.14 -21.93 2.46
CA ILE A 129 22.87 -21.28 2.81
C ILE A 129 23.11 -20.05 3.71
N LYS A 130 23.97 -20.18 4.72
CA LYS A 130 24.22 -19.12 5.72
C LYS A 130 24.85 -17.84 5.15
N LYS A 131 25.52 -17.92 4.00
CA LYS A 131 26.20 -16.79 3.35
C LYS A 131 25.27 -15.91 2.47
N ARG A 132 23.97 -16.17 2.47
CA ARG A 132 22.96 -15.47 1.66
C ARG A 132 21.88 -14.87 2.56
#